data_AF-A0A133UUY1-F1
#
_entry.id   AF-A0A133UUY1-F1
#
_cell.length_a   1.000
_cell.length_b   1.000
_cell.length_c   1.000
_cell.angle_alpha   90.00
_cell.angle_beta   90.00
_cell.angle_gamma   90.00
#
_symmetry.space_group_name_H-M   'P 1'
#
loop_
_entity.id
_entity.type
_entity.pdbx_description
1 polymer ?
#
loop_
_entity_poly.entity_id
_entity_poly.type
_entity_poly.pdbx_seq_one_letter_code
_entity_poly.pdbx_strand_id
1 'polypeptide(L)'
;MAVRIRVKIRNISTGTTIRTSAIANSGYEADTPEIPVPSELAERLDLSTDEAAVETYRTASGTVSTPFIQEGVKVSLDVEGVEEKKNITTNVAVSQFDDEVLLSDALISEMKVELLDPKDGIWRLAGQEKRRESAEPVAFTRGLNPGPFCSLFLHAGFQLLEDLKFEEVHKMEERLKNRIRDLDEVDSLHIEPSNSECEKLVVNLPGRVDGLSGPPFLFFLIKSKFSLALSIEVVKLSVTQETCE
;
A
#
# COMPACT_ATOMS: atom_id res chain seq x y z
N MET A 1 18.89 15.23 -3.77
CA MET A 1 17.75 14.31 -3.63
C MET A 1 18.26 12.99 -3.09
N ALA A 2 17.40 12.14 -2.53
CA ALA A 2 17.73 10.74 -2.24
C ALA A 2 17.17 9.87 -3.38
N VAL A 3 17.85 8.78 -3.75
CA VAL A 3 17.33 7.85 -4.77
C VAL A 3 16.28 6.97 -4.13
N ARG A 4 15.02 7.12 -4.53
CA ARG A 4 13.92 6.28 -4.09
C ARG A 4 13.48 5.34 -5.18
N ILE A 5 13.28 4.08 -4.81
CA ILE A 5 12.92 3.00 -5.72
C ILE A 5 11.59 2.43 -5.27
N ARG A 6 10.67 2.27 -6.22
CA ARG A 6 9.39 1.60 -5.97
C ARG A 6 9.65 0.12 -5.70
N VAL A 7 9.16 -0.35 -4.58
CA VAL A 7 9.31 -1.73 -4.12
C VAL A 7 7.98 -2.29 -3.66
N LYS A 8 7.87 -3.61 -3.77
CA LYS A 8 6.80 -4.42 -3.20
C LYS A 8 7.40 -5.28 -2.11
N ILE A 9 6.90 -5.12 -0.90
CA ILE A 9 7.35 -5.83 0.30
C ILE A 9 6.23 -6.78 0.71
N ARG A 10 6.55 -8.06 0.83
CA ARG A 10 5.61 -9.11 1.23
C ARG A 10 6.10 -9.83 2.46
N ASN A 11 5.29 -9.82 3.52
CA ASN A 11 5.52 -10.66 4.70
C ASN A 11 5.47 -12.14 4.30
N ILE A 12 6.50 -12.91 4.67
CA ILE A 12 6.61 -14.33 4.32
C ILE A 12 5.58 -15.17 5.10
N SER A 13 5.35 -14.84 6.36
CA SER A 13 4.48 -15.61 7.27
C SER A 13 3.00 -15.38 6.98
N THR A 14 2.58 -14.13 6.80
CA THR A 14 1.16 -13.76 6.62
C THR A 14 0.76 -13.62 5.16
N GLY A 15 1.71 -13.30 4.28
CA GLY A 15 1.45 -12.95 2.88
C GLY A 15 1.01 -11.49 2.68
N THR A 16 0.82 -10.72 3.75
CA THR A 16 0.49 -9.28 3.69
C THR A 16 1.51 -8.56 2.83
N THR A 17 1.02 -7.74 1.89
CA THR A 17 1.86 -7.14 0.85
C THR A 17 1.58 -5.65 0.75
N ILE A 18 2.64 -4.84 0.78
CA ILE A 18 2.56 -3.39 0.64
C ILE A 18 3.48 -2.93 -0.49
N ARG A 19 2.99 -1.99 -1.31
CA ARG A 19 3.77 -1.27 -2.31
C ARG A 19 4.16 0.09 -1.74
N THR A 20 5.43 0.46 -1.84
CA THR A 20 5.95 1.72 -1.30
C THR A 20 7.20 2.18 -2.07
N SER A 21 7.76 3.33 -1.70
CA SER A 21 9.10 3.75 -2.10
C SER A 21 10.11 3.47 -1.00
N ALA A 22 11.31 3.04 -1.36
CA ALA A 22 12.43 2.86 -0.44
C ALA A 22 13.67 3.64 -0.91
N ILE A 23 14.36 4.27 0.03
CA ILE A 23 15.63 4.96 -0.22
C ILE A 23 16.72 3.92 -0.44
N ALA A 24 17.38 3.98 -1.59
CA ALA A 24 18.58 3.18 -1.84
C ALA A 24 19.75 3.77 -1.05
N ASN A 25 20.01 3.22 0.15
CA ASN A 25 21.01 3.71 1.07
C ASN A 25 22.28 2.85 1.03
N SER A 26 23.23 3.21 0.16
CA SER A 26 24.53 2.54 0.09
C SER A 26 25.42 2.75 1.33
N GLY A 27 25.02 3.62 2.26
CA GLY A 27 25.70 3.79 3.55
C GLY A 27 25.17 2.87 4.66
N TYR A 28 24.14 2.07 4.36
CA TYR A 28 23.66 1.01 5.24
C TYR A 28 24.33 -0.29 4.82
N GLU A 29 25.48 -0.57 5.44
CA GLU A 29 26.31 -1.74 5.14
C GLU A 29 25.75 -2.97 5.89
N ALA A 30 25.41 -4.02 5.15
CA ALA A 30 24.94 -5.28 5.71
C ALA A 30 25.56 -6.49 4.96
N ASP A 31 25.89 -7.56 5.68
CA ASP A 31 26.44 -8.78 5.08
C ASP A 31 25.41 -9.54 4.23
N THR A 32 24.12 -9.35 4.52
CA THR A 32 23.00 -10.01 3.85
C THR A 32 21.93 -8.98 3.48
N PRO A 33 21.04 -9.29 2.52
CA PRO A 33 19.98 -8.37 2.13
C PRO A 33 19.11 -7.99 3.32
N GLU A 34 19.02 -6.69 3.57
CA GLU A 34 18.33 -6.14 4.74
C GLU A 34 17.51 -4.92 4.35
N ILE A 35 16.34 -4.78 4.96
CA ILE A 35 15.42 -3.68 4.74
C ILE A 35 15.02 -3.06 6.09
N PRO A 36 15.63 -1.92 6.46
CA PRO A 36 15.12 -1.10 7.54
C PRO A 36 13.74 -0.58 7.20
N VAL A 37 12.76 -0.90 8.04
CA VAL A 37 11.37 -0.46 7.88
C VAL A 37 10.96 0.38 9.09
N PRO A 38 10.20 1.47 8.88
CA PRO A 38 9.56 2.17 9.99
C PRO A 38 8.63 1.24 10.77
N SER A 39 8.59 1.38 12.10
CA SER A 39 7.70 0.57 12.98
C SER A 39 6.23 0.56 12.53
N GLU A 40 5.72 1.70 12.08
CA GLU A 40 4.37 1.83 11.52
C GLU A 40 4.16 0.95 10.27
N LEU A 41 5.16 0.87 9.38
CA LEU A 41 5.08 -0.03 8.23
C LEU A 41 5.18 -1.50 8.66
N ALA A 42 5.99 -1.81 9.68
CA ALA A 42 6.09 -3.17 10.20
C ALA A 42 4.74 -3.66 10.74
N GLU A 43 4.02 -2.82 11.48
CA GLU A 43 2.66 -3.11 11.96
C GLU A 43 1.70 -3.35 10.78
N ARG A 44 1.71 -2.50 9.76
CA ARG A 44 0.86 -2.67 8.55
C ARG A 44 1.21 -3.90 7.72
N LEU A 45 2.46 -4.38 7.79
CA LEU A 45 2.90 -5.63 7.16
C LEU A 45 2.56 -6.86 8.00
N ASP A 46 1.91 -6.71 9.16
CA ASP A 46 1.67 -7.78 10.14
C ASP A 46 2.96 -8.48 10.58
N LEU A 47 4.07 -7.74 10.71
CA LEU A 47 5.32 -8.27 11.21
C LEU A 47 5.27 -8.36 12.74
N SER A 48 5.36 -9.57 13.28
CA SER A 48 5.48 -9.77 14.73
C SER A 48 6.90 -9.43 15.19
N THR A 49 7.00 -8.53 16.16
CA THR A 49 8.27 -8.19 16.83
C THR A 49 8.45 -8.88 18.18
N ASP A 50 7.47 -9.68 18.63
CA ASP A 50 7.48 -10.28 19.98
C ASP A 50 8.62 -11.28 20.18
N GLU A 51 8.96 -12.02 19.11
CA GLU A 51 10.05 -13.00 19.07
C GLU A 51 11.26 -12.49 18.26
N ALA A 52 11.26 -11.22 17.87
CA ALA A 52 12.35 -10.65 17.08
C ALA A 52 13.64 -10.61 17.90
N ALA A 53 14.77 -10.90 17.23
CA ALA A 53 16.08 -10.66 17.80
C ALA A 53 16.30 -9.15 18.01
N VAL A 54 17.34 -8.78 18.75
CA VAL A 54 17.77 -7.38 18.85
C VAL A 54 19.15 -7.27 18.23
N GLU A 55 19.24 -6.54 17.13
CA GLU A 55 20.49 -6.24 16.43
C GLU A 55 20.95 -4.84 16.83
N THR A 56 22.27 -4.61 16.93
CA THR A 56 22.83 -3.30 17.27
C THR A 56 23.67 -2.77 16.12
N TYR A 57 23.23 -1.64 15.56
CA TYR A 57 23.84 -0.97 14.43
C TYR A 57 24.71 0.18 14.89
N ARG A 58 25.86 0.37 14.21
CA ARG A 58 26.68 1.57 14.36
C ARG A 58 26.18 2.62 13.38
N THR A 59 25.81 3.77 13.92
CA THR A 59 25.45 4.97 13.14
C THR A 59 26.49 6.06 13.37
N ALA A 60 26.43 7.12 12.57
CA ALA A 60 27.29 8.29 12.77
C ALA A 60 27.09 8.96 14.14
N SER A 61 25.91 8.81 14.77
CA SER A 61 25.58 9.42 16.05
C SER A 61 25.75 8.48 17.25
N GLY A 62 26.24 7.25 17.04
CA GLY A 62 26.37 6.23 18.08
C GLY A 62 25.71 4.92 17.69
N THR A 63 25.52 4.02 18.66
CA THR A 63 24.89 2.73 18.43
C THR A 63 23.38 2.80 18.66
N VAL A 64 22.61 2.15 17.79
CA VAL A 64 21.17 1.98 17.94
C VAL A 64 20.83 0.49 17.94
N SER A 65 19.96 0.08 18.84
CA SER A 65 19.47 -1.30 18.89
C SER A 65 18.02 -1.34 18.41
N THR A 66 17.71 -2.25 17.49
CA THR A 66 16.38 -2.36 16.89
C THR A 66 15.93 -3.82 16.82
N PRO A 67 14.62 -4.10 16.89
CA PRO A 67 14.10 -5.42 16.59
C PRO A 67 14.52 -5.87 15.20
N PHE A 68 14.94 -7.13 15.09
CA PHE A 68 15.49 -7.73 13.90
C PHE A 68 14.80 -9.06 13.61
N ILE A 69 14.21 -9.16 12.43
CA ILE A 69 13.49 -10.35 11.97
C ILE A 69 14.26 -10.94 10.81
N GLN A 70 14.90 -12.08 11.05
CA GLN A 70 15.62 -12.80 10.01
C GLN A 70 14.64 -13.35 8.96
N GLU A 71 14.94 -13.12 7.69
CA GLU A 71 14.15 -13.59 6.54
C GLU A 71 12.65 -13.28 6.65
N GLY A 72 12.28 -12.13 7.23
CA GLY A 72 10.89 -11.80 7.52
C GLY A 72 10.05 -11.44 6.28
N VAL A 73 10.68 -10.94 5.21
CA VAL A 73 9.98 -10.44 4.03
C VAL A 73 10.62 -10.90 2.72
N LYS A 74 9.81 -10.88 1.67
CA LYS A 74 10.25 -10.90 0.27
C LYS A 74 10.12 -9.52 -0.32
N VAL A 75 11.20 -9.00 -0.89
CA VAL A 75 11.23 -7.69 -1.54
C VAL A 75 11.44 -7.87 -3.04
N SER A 76 10.69 -7.11 -3.83
CA SER A 76 10.81 -7.07 -5.28
C SER A 76 10.67 -5.64 -5.80
N LEU A 77 11.21 -5.37 -6.98
CA LEU A 77 11.05 -4.07 -7.63
C LEU A 77 9.62 -3.91 -8.17
N ASP A 78 9.00 -2.77 -7.90
CA ASP A 78 7.67 -2.38 -8.39
C ASP A 78 7.82 -1.33 -9.50
N VAL A 79 8.47 -1.72 -10.61
CA VAL A 79 8.74 -0.82 -11.74
C VAL A 79 8.37 -1.45 -13.08
N GLU A 80 7.86 -0.63 -13.99
CA GLU A 80 7.44 -1.10 -15.31
C GLU A 80 8.58 -1.77 -16.10
N GLY A 81 8.23 -2.91 -16.71
CA GLY A 81 9.14 -3.70 -17.54
C GLY A 81 10.13 -4.56 -16.77
N VAL A 82 9.98 -4.68 -15.45
CA VAL A 82 10.73 -5.64 -14.62
C VAL A 82 9.77 -6.70 -14.14
N GLU A 83 10.12 -7.97 -14.34
CA GLU A 83 9.31 -9.06 -13.79
C GLU A 83 9.38 -9.03 -12.26
N GLU A 84 8.23 -8.92 -11.59
CA GLU A 84 8.09 -9.06 -10.12
C GLU A 84 8.61 -10.42 -9.59
N LYS A 85 8.92 -11.38 -10.48
CA LYS A 85 9.29 -12.76 -10.11
C LYS A 85 10.56 -12.85 -9.27
N LYS A 86 11.44 -11.84 -9.31
CA LYS A 86 12.66 -11.81 -8.49
C LYS A 86 12.35 -11.29 -7.08
N ASN A 87 11.71 -12.15 -6.28
CA ASN A 87 11.47 -11.91 -4.86
C ASN A 87 12.73 -12.30 -4.07
N ILE A 88 13.39 -11.30 -3.48
CA ILE A 88 14.59 -11.48 -2.66
C ILE A 88 14.12 -11.68 -1.22
N THR A 89 14.50 -12.79 -0.59
CA THR A 89 14.29 -12.98 0.85
C THR A 89 15.20 -12.00 1.60
N THR A 90 14.65 -11.27 2.56
CA THR A 90 15.32 -10.12 3.16
C THR A 90 15.06 -10.06 4.65
N ASN A 91 16.11 -9.76 5.42
CA ASN A 91 16.03 -9.50 6.84
C ASN A 91 15.38 -8.13 7.11
N VAL A 92 14.65 -8.00 8.20
CA VAL A 92 13.94 -6.75 8.54
C VAL A 92 14.51 -6.16 9.81
N ALA A 93 15.00 -4.94 9.73
CA ALA A 93 15.30 -4.12 10.91
C ALA A 93 14.14 -3.15 11.16
N VAL A 94 13.47 -3.27 12.31
CA VAL A 94 12.33 -2.41 12.63
C VAL A 94 12.81 -1.13 13.30
N SER A 95 12.88 -0.05 12.53
CA SER A 95 13.35 1.24 13.01
C SER A 95 12.26 2.03 13.72
N GLN A 96 12.63 2.61 14.86
CA GLN A 96 11.79 3.56 15.60
C GLN A 96 12.05 5.02 15.20
N PHE A 97 13.08 5.27 14.37
CA PHE A 97 13.58 6.61 14.07
C PHE A 97 13.42 6.99 12.60
N ASP A 98 13.38 6.00 11.71
CA ASP A 98 13.20 6.23 10.28
C ASP A 98 11.72 6.44 9.95
N ASP A 99 11.46 7.39 9.07
CA ASP A 99 10.14 7.66 8.50
C ASP A 99 10.00 7.07 7.09
N GLU A 100 11.08 6.73 6.40
CA GLU A 100 11.04 6.06 5.10
C GLU A 100 11.70 4.68 5.15
N VAL A 101 11.32 3.81 4.22
CA VAL A 101 11.97 2.50 4.06
C VAL A 101 13.37 2.69 3.48
N LEU A 102 14.36 1.95 3.99
CA LEU A 102 15.71 1.96 3.46
C LEU A 102 16.04 0.61 2.80
N LEU A 103 16.88 0.64 1.77
CA LEU A 103 17.49 -0.57 1.19
C LEU A 103 18.97 -0.59 1.59
N SER A 104 19.44 -1.71 2.15
CA SER A 104 20.87 -1.91 2.40
C SER A 104 21.68 -2.00 1.11
N ASP A 105 23.00 -1.81 1.21
CA ASP A 105 23.92 -2.00 0.10
C ASP A 105 23.84 -3.41 -0.52
N ALA A 106 23.71 -4.45 0.32
CA ALA A 106 23.51 -5.83 -0.11
C ALA A 106 22.20 -6.00 -0.88
N LEU A 107 21.09 -5.43 -0.40
CA LEU A 107 19.80 -5.52 -1.08
C LEU A 107 19.81 -4.77 -2.42
N ILE A 108 20.41 -3.59 -2.48
CA ILE A 108 20.62 -2.81 -3.72
C ILE A 108 21.40 -3.65 -4.75
N SER A 109 22.50 -4.28 -4.31
CA SER A 109 23.33 -5.13 -5.16
C SER A 109 22.60 -6.37 -5.67
N GLU A 110 21.77 -6.99 -4.84
CA GLU A 110 21.00 -8.17 -5.22
C GLU A 110 19.84 -7.85 -6.18
N MET A 111 19.19 -6.70 -5.98
CA MET A 111 18.21 -6.13 -6.90
C MET A 111 18.81 -5.67 -8.23
N LYS A 112 20.15 -5.60 -8.34
CA LYS A 112 20.86 -5.11 -9.52
C LYS A 112 20.50 -3.66 -9.83
N VAL A 113 20.42 -2.84 -8.78
CA VAL A 113 20.24 -1.40 -8.89
C VAL A 113 21.59 -0.71 -8.96
N GLU A 114 21.75 0.21 -9.91
CA GLU A 114 22.93 1.08 -10.02
C GLU A 114 22.51 2.54 -9.79
N LEU A 115 23.14 3.19 -8.80
CA LEU A 115 22.96 4.61 -8.51
C LEU A 115 23.87 5.42 -9.43
N LEU A 116 23.30 6.25 -10.31
CA LEU A 116 24.06 7.01 -11.32
C LEU A 116 24.35 8.42 -10.86
N ASP A 117 23.31 9.12 -10.41
CA ASP A 117 23.42 10.46 -9.84
C ASP A 117 22.49 10.54 -8.62
N PRO A 118 23.01 10.26 -7.41
CA PRO A 118 22.18 10.31 -6.21
C PRO A 118 21.59 11.70 -5.97
N LYS A 119 22.34 12.76 -6.30
CA LYS A 119 21.91 14.15 -6.07
C LYS A 119 20.67 14.47 -6.89
N ASP A 120 20.64 14.03 -8.15
CA ASP A 120 19.52 14.22 -9.06
C ASP A 120 18.53 13.04 -9.05
N GLY A 121 18.74 12.05 -8.17
CA GLY A 121 17.87 10.89 -7.98
C GLY A 121 17.85 9.93 -9.17
N ILE A 122 18.91 9.90 -9.98
CA ILE A 122 18.99 9.10 -11.19
C ILE A 122 19.60 7.73 -10.91
N TRP A 123 18.92 6.69 -11.37
CA TRP A 123 19.35 5.30 -11.21
C TRP A 123 18.99 4.47 -12.44
N ARG A 124 19.51 3.25 -12.49
CA ARG A 124 19.17 2.26 -13.52
C ARG A 124 19.27 0.84 -12.97
N LEU A 125 18.84 -0.12 -13.78
CA LEU A 125 19.10 -1.53 -13.52
C LEU A 125 20.39 -1.96 -14.23
N ALA A 126 21.17 -2.81 -13.58
CA ALA A 126 22.43 -3.30 -14.13
C ALA A 126 22.19 -3.99 -15.47
N GLY A 127 23.03 -3.65 -16.45
CA GLY A 127 22.90 -4.15 -17.82
C GLY A 127 21.78 -3.49 -18.66
N GLN A 128 21.03 -2.52 -18.11
CA GLN A 128 20.08 -1.72 -18.88
C GLN A 128 20.63 -0.32 -19.17
N GLU A 129 20.29 0.25 -20.33
CA GLU A 129 20.60 1.66 -20.64
C GLU A 129 19.54 2.63 -20.10
N LYS A 130 18.34 2.12 -19.80
CA LYS A 130 17.20 2.93 -19.35
C LYS A 130 17.50 3.57 -18.00
N ARG A 131 17.64 4.90 -18.02
CA ARG A 131 17.70 5.74 -16.82
C ARG A 131 16.31 5.92 -16.24
N ARG A 132 16.24 6.01 -14.92
CA ARG A 132 15.02 6.13 -14.13
C ARG A 132 15.21 7.25 -13.12
N GLU A 133 14.13 7.95 -12.88
CA GLU A 133 14.08 9.00 -11.86
C GLU A 133 13.66 8.39 -10.52
N SER A 134 13.97 9.11 -9.45
CA SER A 134 13.55 8.76 -8.10
C SER A 134 12.03 8.77 -8.02
N ALA A 135 11.47 7.80 -7.30
CA ALA A 135 10.07 7.87 -6.89
C ALA A 135 9.84 9.03 -5.90
N GLU A 136 8.57 9.44 -5.80
CA GLU A 136 8.12 10.32 -4.72
C GLU A 136 8.28 9.65 -3.35
N PRO A 137 8.57 10.42 -2.28
CA PRO A 137 8.70 9.90 -0.92
C PRO A 137 7.39 9.33 -0.38
N VAL A 138 7.50 8.22 0.34
CA VAL A 138 6.40 7.62 1.11
C VAL A 138 6.87 7.48 2.55
N ALA A 139 6.38 8.37 3.41
CA ALA A 139 6.76 8.44 4.81
C ALA A 139 5.73 7.75 5.75
N PHE A 140 6.22 7.19 6.84
CA PHE A 140 5.52 6.43 7.87
C PHE A 140 5.88 7.03 9.24
N THR A 141 5.21 8.12 9.61
CA THR A 141 5.48 8.86 10.84
C THR A 141 4.62 8.33 12.00
N ARG A 142 5.24 8.11 13.17
CA ARG A 142 4.56 7.67 14.39
C ARG A 142 3.98 8.90 15.11
N GLY A 143 2.66 8.93 15.34
CA GLY A 143 1.99 9.97 16.14
C GLY A 143 1.82 11.34 15.46
N LEU A 144 2.37 11.54 14.27
CA LEU A 144 1.82 12.47 13.28
C LEU A 144 1.17 11.58 12.25
N ASN A 145 -0.16 11.61 12.15
CA ASN A 145 -0.85 11.12 10.96
C ASN A 145 -0.06 11.65 9.75
N PRO A 146 0.48 10.80 8.86
CA PRO A 146 0.77 11.27 7.52
C PRO A 146 -0.61 11.55 6.90
N GLY A 147 -1.17 12.73 7.14
CA GLY A 147 -2.22 13.23 6.28
C GLY A 147 -1.61 13.42 4.88
N PRO A 148 -2.23 12.96 3.77
CA PRO A 148 -3.61 12.50 3.63
C PRO A 148 -3.71 11.12 2.93
N PHE A 149 -4.03 10.06 3.66
CA PHE A 149 -5.04 9.16 3.12
C PHE A 149 -6.38 9.73 3.58
N CYS A 150 -6.99 10.59 2.75
CA CYS A 150 -8.42 10.82 2.90
C CYS A 150 -9.08 9.51 2.53
N SER A 151 -9.51 8.74 3.53
CA SER A 151 -10.48 7.68 3.32
C SER A 151 -11.71 8.35 2.70
N LEU A 152 -11.85 8.18 1.39
CA LEU A 152 -13.03 8.66 0.69
C LEU A 152 -14.13 7.63 0.96
N PHE A 153 -14.99 7.92 1.94
CA PHE A 153 -16.13 7.05 2.23
C PHE A 153 -17.22 7.33 1.20
N LEU A 154 -17.35 6.43 0.23
CA LEU A 154 -18.43 6.48 -0.73
C LEU A 154 -19.63 5.74 -0.13
N HIS A 155 -20.59 6.49 0.39
CA HIS A 155 -21.85 5.95 0.89
C HIS A 155 -22.83 5.84 -0.27
N ALA A 156 -23.10 4.64 -0.74
CA ALA A 156 -24.17 4.38 -1.68
C ALA A 156 -25.36 3.75 -0.94
N GLY A 157 -26.46 4.49 -0.87
CA GLY A 157 -27.76 4.01 -0.45
C GLY A 157 -28.52 3.49 -1.66
N PHE A 158 -28.90 2.22 -1.60
CA PHE A 158 -29.68 1.57 -2.64
C PHE A 158 -31.11 1.35 -2.16
N GLN A 159 -32.09 1.55 -3.04
CA GLN A 159 -33.45 1.10 -2.80
C GLN A 159 -33.71 -0.11 -3.70
N LEU A 160 -34.15 -1.19 -3.08
CA LEU A 160 -34.48 -2.42 -3.78
C LEU A 160 -35.82 -2.18 -4.52
N LEU A 161 -35.85 -2.48 -5.82
CA LEU A 161 -37.05 -2.27 -6.64
C LEU A 161 -38.15 -3.32 -6.37
N GLU A 162 -37.81 -4.42 -5.69
CA GLU A 162 -38.73 -5.49 -5.30
C GLU A 162 -38.35 -6.06 -3.92
N ASP A 163 -39.32 -6.68 -3.23
CA ASP A 163 -39.15 -7.35 -1.93
C ASP A 163 -38.18 -8.54 -2.05
N LEU A 164 -36.88 -8.27 -1.98
CA LEU A 164 -35.82 -9.29 -1.98
C LEU A 164 -35.72 -9.97 -0.61
N LYS A 165 -35.51 -11.28 -0.61
CA LYS A 165 -35.28 -12.04 0.63
C LYS A 165 -33.84 -11.80 1.11
N PHE A 166 -33.63 -11.76 2.43
CA PHE A 166 -32.33 -11.51 3.08
C PHE A 166 -31.17 -12.38 2.56
N GLU A 167 -31.42 -13.61 2.13
CA GLU A 167 -30.40 -14.50 1.53
C GLU A 167 -29.90 -14.04 0.15
N GLU A 168 -30.72 -13.30 -0.59
CA GLU A 168 -30.36 -12.78 -1.93
C GLU A 168 -29.49 -11.52 -1.82
N VAL A 169 -29.70 -10.72 -0.77
CA VAL A 169 -28.85 -9.57 -0.40
C VAL A 169 -27.41 -10.01 -0.17
N HIS A 170 -27.17 -11.06 0.61
CA HIS A 170 -25.79 -11.48 0.92
C HIS A 170 -25.06 -12.06 -0.32
N LYS A 171 -25.79 -12.76 -1.21
CA LYS A 171 -25.24 -13.18 -2.51
C LYS A 171 -24.92 -11.99 -3.42
N MET A 172 -25.72 -10.94 -3.33
CA MET A 172 -25.53 -9.70 -4.07
C MET A 172 -24.32 -8.92 -3.55
N GLU A 173 -24.15 -8.85 -2.23
CA GLU A 173 -22.97 -8.32 -1.55
C GLU A 173 -21.68 -9.00 -2.02
N GLU A 174 -21.64 -10.34 -2.02
CA GLU A 174 -20.48 -11.09 -2.50
C GLU A 174 -20.20 -10.88 -3.99
N ARG A 175 -21.23 -10.78 -4.82
CA ARG A 175 -21.06 -10.44 -6.25
C ARG A 175 -20.52 -9.03 -6.45
N LEU A 176 -20.92 -8.09 -5.60
CA LEU A 176 -20.44 -6.71 -5.58
C LEU A 176 -18.97 -6.64 -5.15
N LYS A 177 -18.62 -7.28 -4.03
CA LYS A 177 -17.23 -7.40 -3.56
C LYS A 177 -16.31 -7.97 -4.63
N ASN A 178 -16.72 -9.04 -5.31
CA ASN A 178 -15.89 -9.69 -6.32
C ASN A 178 -15.72 -8.83 -7.59
N ARG A 179 -16.75 -8.11 -8.06
CA ARG A 179 -16.63 -7.23 -9.25
C ARG A 179 -15.87 -5.93 -8.98
N ILE A 180 -15.83 -5.48 -7.72
CA ILE A 180 -15.14 -4.26 -7.31
C ILE A 180 -13.67 -4.55 -6.95
N ARG A 181 -13.33 -5.75 -6.47
CA ARG A 181 -11.92 -6.19 -6.29
C ARG A 181 -11.09 -6.10 -7.58
N ASP A 182 -11.72 -6.19 -8.74
CA ASP A 182 -11.07 -6.01 -10.05
C ASP A 182 -10.79 -4.53 -10.38
N LEU A 183 -11.21 -3.58 -9.54
CA LEU A 183 -10.83 -2.18 -9.64
C LEU A 183 -9.64 -1.99 -8.70
N ASP A 184 -8.45 -1.82 -9.26
CA ASP A 184 -7.16 -1.59 -8.57
C ASP A 184 -7.13 -0.35 -7.64
N GLU A 185 -8.26 0.33 -7.48
CA GLU A 185 -8.45 1.62 -6.80
C GLU A 185 -9.30 1.49 -5.52
N VAL A 186 -9.56 0.27 -5.00
CA VAL A 186 -10.39 0.07 -3.80
C VAL A 186 -9.64 -0.70 -2.71
N ASP A 187 -9.46 -0.08 -1.54
CA ASP A 187 -8.68 -0.64 -0.41
C ASP A 187 -9.54 -1.57 0.46
N SER A 188 -10.79 -1.19 0.72
CA SER A 188 -11.73 -2.03 1.48
C SER A 188 -13.19 -1.70 1.16
N LEU A 189 -14.07 -2.70 1.30
CA LEU A 189 -15.50 -2.58 1.01
C LEU A 189 -16.31 -3.17 2.16
N HIS A 190 -17.16 -2.35 2.77
CA HIS A 190 -18.08 -2.76 3.83
C HIS A 190 -19.53 -2.50 3.42
N ILE A 191 -20.43 -3.44 3.68
CA ILE A 191 -21.87 -3.22 3.54
C ILE A 191 -22.46 -3.22 4.94
N GLU A 192 -23.12 -2.13 5.31
CA GLU A 192 -23.86 -2.04 6.55
C GLU A 192 -25.37 -2.08 6.27
N PRO A 193 -26.09 -3.08 6.82
CA PRO A 193 -27.54 -3.06 6.77
C PRO A 193 -28.04 -1.87 7.60
N SER A 194 -28.85 -1.00 6.99
CA SER A 194 -29.44 0.15 7.69
C SER A 194 -30.93 -0.09 7.93
N ASN A 195 -31.41 0.27 9.12
CA ASN A 195 -32.80 0.06 9.56
C ASN A 195 -33.84 0.94 8.84
N SER A 196 -33.45 1.70 7.81
CA SER A 196 -34.33 2.56 7.03
C SER A 196 -34.28 2.19 5.56
N GLU A 197 -35.09 1.21 5.10
CA GLU A 197 -35.41 0.79 3.71
C GLU A 197 -34.29 0.77 2.64
N CYS A 198 -33.04 1.03 3.01
CA CYS A 198 -31.89 1.23 2.17
C CYS A 198 -30.67 0.63 2.87
N GLU A 199 -30.05 -0.36 2.22
CA GLU A 199 -28.75 -0.89 2.63
C GLU A 199 -27.67 0.12 2.26
N LYS A 200 -26.70 0.31 3.17
CA LYS A 200 -25.58 1.24 2.96
C LYS A 200 -24.37 0.43 2.50
N LEU A 201 -23.85 0.75 1.32
CA LEU A 201 -22.54 0.33 0.87
C LEU A 201 -21.53 1.41 1.20
N VAL A 202 -20.47 1.05 1.90
CA VAL A 202 -19.34 1.89 2.27
C VAL A 202 -18.11 1.38 1.53
N VAL A 203 -17.63 2.17 0.56
CA VAL A 203 -16.41 1.88 -0.21
C VAL A 203 -15.28 2.76 0.33
N ASN A 204 -14.13 2.17 0.64
CA ASN A 204 -12.90 2.88 0.99
C ASN A 204 -11.91 2.78 -0.19
N LEU A 205 -11.42 3.91 -0.66
CA LEU A 205 -10.44 4.01 -1.75
C LEU A 205 -9.10 4.54 -1.21
N PRO A 206 -7.93 4.00 -1.61
CA PRO A 206 -6.64 4.60 -1.32
C PRO A 206 -6.48 5.92 -2.08
N GLY A 207 -6.17 6.98 -1.34
CA GLY A 207 -5.43 8.12 -1.86
C GLY A 207 -6.23 9.37 -2.21
N ARG A 208 -5.48 10.39 -2.64
CA ARG A 208 -5.94 11.72 -3.00
C ARG A 208 -6.59 11.67 -4.39
N VAL A 209 -7.85 12.13 -4.51
CA VAL A 209 -8.59 12.24 -5.78
C VAL A 209 -8.09 13.45 -6.58
N ASP A 210 -6.82 13.44 -6.97
CA ASP A 210 -6.28 14.40 -7.95
C ASP A 210 -6.03 13.62 -9.25
N GLY A 211 -6.99 13.66 -10.17
CA GLY A 211 -6.81 13.17 -11.55
C GLY A 211 -7.83 12.14 -12.06
N LEU A 212 -8.61 11.48 -11.20
CA LEU A 212 -9.90 10.93 -11.65
C LEU A 212 -10.78 12.13 -12.01
N SER A 213 -11.53 12.05 -13.11
CA SER A 213 -12.38 13.12 -13.64
C SER A 213 -13.59 13.39 -12.74
N GLY A 214 -13.30 13.92 -11.55
CA GLY A 214 -14.22 14.29 -10.48
C GLY A 214 -15.10 13.15 -9.93
N PRO A 215 -15.82 13.44 -8.83
CA PRO A 215 -16.94 12.63 -8.36
C PRO A 215 -17.92 12.17 -9.46
N PRO A 216 -18.18 12.93 -10.55
CA PRO A 216 -19.09 12.53 -11.62
C PRO A 216 -18.63 11.33 -12.47
N PHE A 217 -17.33 11.12 -12.68
CA PHE A 217 -16.85 10.00 -13.50
C PHE A 217 -16.87 8.68 -12.73
N LEU A 218 -16.48 8.73 -11.45
CA LEU A 218 -16.63 7.60 -10.53
C LEU A 218 -18.13 7.27 -10.34
N PHE A 219 -18.97 8.30 -10.25
CA PHE A 219 -20.43 8.16 -10.28
C PHE A 219 -20.93 7.47 -11.56
N PHE A 220 -20.42 7.83 -12.74
CA PHE A 220 -20.80 7.22 -14.01
C PHE A 220 -20.30 5.76 -14.14
N LEU A 221 -19.10 5.47 -13.67
CA LEU A 221 -18.54 4.10 -13.61
C LEU A 221 -19.34 3.21 -12.67
N ILE A 222 -19.64 3.70 -11.46
CA ILE A 222 -20.45 3.01 -10.47
C ILE A 222 -21.87 2.84 -11.02
N LYS A 223 -22.56 3.90 -11.45
CA LYS A 223 -23.92 3.77 -12.04
C LYS A 223 -23.93 2.86 -13.26
N SER A 224 -23.00 2.99 -14.21
CA SER A 224 -23.04 2.18 -15.44
C SER A 224 -22.75 0.71 -15.15
N LYS A 225 -21.78 0.38 -14.29
CA LYS A 225 -21.48 -1.02 -13.93
C LYS A 225 -22.53 -1.64 -13.00
N PHE A 226 -23.22 -0.84 -12.17
CA PHE A 226 -24.24 -1.32 -11.23
C PHE A 226 -25.64 -1.41 -11.86
N SER A 227 -26.06 -0.40 -12.64
CA SER A 227 -27.40 -0.35 -13.26
C SER A 227 -27.62 -1.42 -14.34
N LEU A 228 -26.55 -1.96 -14.93
CA LEU A 228 -26.65 -2.96 -15.99
C LEU A 228 -26.80 -4.41 -15.49
N ALA A 229 -26.72 -4.67 -14.18
CA ALA A 229 -26.53 -6.03 -13.69
C ALA A 229 -27.44 -6.47 -12.53
N LEU A 230 -28.08 -5.54 -11.83
CA LEU A 230 -28.86 -5.83 -10.64
C LEU A 230 -30.12 -4.95 -10.66
N SER A 231 -31.28 -5.51 -10.30
CA SER A 231 -32.57 -4.80 -10.17
C SER A 231 -32.57 -3.80 -9.00
N ILE A 232 -31.58 -2.92 -8.97
CA ILE A 232 -31.31 -1.99 -7.88
C ILE A 232 -31.25 -0.59 -8.48
N GLU A 233 -32.00 0.33 -7.88
CA GLU A 233 -31.87 1.74 -8.19
C GLU A 233 -30.95 2.42 -7.15
N VAL A 234 -29.92 3.11 -7.62
CA VAL A 234 -29.09 3.95 -6.76
C VAL A 234 -29.89 5.21 -6.45
N VAL A 235 -30.52 5.23 -5.27
CA VAL A 235 -31.42 6.32 -4.87
C VAL A 235 -30.67 7.47 -4.22
N LYS A 236 -29.56 7.19 -3.54
CA LYS A 236 -28.73 8.23 -2.93
C LYS A 236 -27.28 7.82 -2.89
N LEU A 237 -26.41 8.67 -3.39
CA LEU A 237 -24.97 8.46 -3.31
C LEU A 237 -24.36 9.72 -2.69
N SER A 238 -23.77 9.57 -1.51
CA SER A 238 -23.09 10.65 -0.80
C SER A 238 -21.64 10.28 -0.59
N VAL A 239 -20.75 11.12 -1.11
CA VAL A 239 -19.32 11.01 -0.82
C VAL A 239 -19.07 11.87 0.40
N THR A 240 -18.65 11.26 1.50
CA THR A 240 -18.24 11.96 2.71
C THR A 240 -16.74 11.79 2.85
N GLN A 241 -16.04 12.91 2.81
CA GLN A 241 -14.63 12.97 3.11
C GLN A 241 -14.53 13.25 4.61
N GLU A 242 -14.26 12.23 5.41
CA GLU A 242 -13.93 12.45 6.82
C GLU A 242 -12.45 12.78 6.91
N THR A 243 -12.15 14.00 7.33
CA THR A 243 -10.82 14.38 7.78
C THR A 243 -10.64 13.80 9.18
N CYS A 244 -9.75 12.81 9.33
CA CYS A 244 -9.36 12.30 10.64
C CYS A 244 -8.65 13.41 11.42
N GLU A 245 -9.24 13.87 12.54
CA GLU A 245 -8.57 14.70 13.55
C GLU A 245 -7.51 13.91 14.33
#